data_AF-A0A847GKV8-F1
#
_entry.id   AF-A0A847GKV8-F1
#
_cell.length_a   1.000
_cell.length_b   1.000
_cell.length_c   1.000
_cell.angle_alpha   90.00
_cell.angle_beta   90.00
_cell.angle_gamma   90.00
#
_symmetry.space_group_name_H-M   'P 1'
#
loop_
_entity.id
_entity.type
_entity.pdbx_description
1 polymer ?
#
loop_
_entity_poly.entity_id
_entity_poly.type
_entity_poly.pdbx_seq_one_letter_code
_entity_poly.pdbx_strand_id
1 'polypeptide(L)' 'MPRKAVHEIRRGLIKVRIWRKRTRSGLRHTLAVTRLFRNGDVWKESSRFGRDDIPLLRLLLDEAHTWIFRNS' A
#
# COMPACT_ATOMS: atom_id res chain seq x y z
N MET A 1 -17.04 0.65 -11.74
CA MET A 1 -15.61 0.39 -12.08
C MET A 1 -14.80 0.34 -10.79
N PRO A 2 -13.91 -0.65 -10.56
CA PRO A 2 -13.08 -0.67 -9.36
C PRO A 2 -12.16 0.55 -9.36
N ARG A 3 -12.10 1.26 -8.22
CA ARG A 3 -11.22 2.41 -8.06
C ARG A 3 -9.77 1.94 -8.12
N LYS A 4 -9.06 2.33 -9.18
CA LYS A 4 -7.61 2.12 -9.28
C LYS A 4 -6.90 2.93 -8.19
N ALA A 5 -5.86 2.35 -7.62
CA ALA A 5 -4.97 3.08 -6.72
C ALA A 5 -4.35 4.26 -7.47
N VAL A 6 -4.22 5.40 -6.81
CA VAL A 6 -3.55 6.59 -7.39
C VAL A 6 -2.04 6.46 -7.32
N HIS A 7 -1.54 5.62 -6.41
CA HIS A 7 -0.12 5.33 -6.29
C HIS A 7 0.09 3.93 -5.69
N GLU A 8 1.13 3.24 -6.14
CA GLU A 8 1.56 1.95 -5.59
C GLU A 8 3.08 2.01 -5.36
N ILE A 9 3.50 1.64 -4.15
CA ILE A 9 4.90 1.54 -3.74
C ILE A 9 5.17 0.07 -3.46
N ARG A 10 6.25 -0.49 -4.00
CA ARG A 10 6.64 -1.88 -3.78
C ARG A 10 8.13 -1.99 -3.45
N ARG A 11 8.45 -2.82 -2.45
CA ARG A 11 9.80 -3.34 -2.20
C ARG A 11 9.69 -4.83 -1.96
N GLY A 12 10.40 -5.63 -2.76
CA GLY A 12 10.33 -7.09 -2.71
C GLY A 12 8.89 -7.61 -2.81
N LEU A 13 8.46 -8.33 -1.76
CA LEU A 13 7.12 -8.91 -1.66
C LEU A 13 6.11 -8.00 -0.98
N ILE A 14 6.51 -6.88 -0.37
CA ILE A 14 5.59 -5.97 0.31
C ILE A 14 5.24 -4.81 -0.63
N LYS A 15 3.96 -4.45 -0.65
CA LYS A 15 3.48 -3.27 -1.38
C LYS A 15 2.45 -2.49 -0.58
N VAL A 16 2.47 -1.18 -0.78
CA VAL A 16 1.47 -0.23 -0.29
C VAL A 16 0.76 0.37 -1.49
N ARG A 17 -0.57 0.32 -1.47
CA ARG A 17 -1.41 1.02 -2.43
C ARG A 17 -2.11 2.18 -1.75
N ILE A 18 -2.21 3.30 -2.45
CA ILE A 18 -2.82 4.53 -1.97
C ILE A 18 -4.01 4.85 -2.86
N TRP A 19 -5.15 5.13 -2.23
CA TRP A 19 -6.35 5.62 -2.88
C TRP A 19 -6.66 7.03 -2.41
N ARG A 20 -7.24 7.81 -3.30
CA ARG A 20 -7.63 9.20 -3.05
C ARG A 20 -9.14 9.34 -3.24
N LYS A 21 -9.82 9.96 -2.28
CA LYS A 21 -11.24 10.26 -2.33
C LYS A 21 -11.48 11.70 -1.92
N ARG A 22 -12.20 12.46 -2.75
CA ARG A 22 -12.75 13.76 -2.35
C ARG A 22 -14.00 13.53 -1.50
N THR A 23 -14.05 14.13 -0.33
CA THR A 23 -15.20 14.15 0.59
C THR A 23 -15.69 15.60 0.73
N ARG A 24 -16.83 15.79 1.38
CA ARG A 24 -17.32 17.14 1.73
C ARG A 24 -16.34 17.91 2.62
N SER A 25 -15.54 17.17 3.41
CA SER A 25 -14.52 17.70 4.32
C SER A 25 -13.13 17.84 3.70
N GLY A 26 -12.97 17.63 2.39
CA GLY A 26 -11.69 17.80 1.70
C GLY A 26 -11.14 16.52 1.04
N LEU A 27 -9.83 16.48 0.82
CA LEU A 27 -9.15 15.35 0.21
C LEU A 27 -8.78 14.32 1.27
N ARG A 28 -9.14 13.05 1.06
CA ARG A 28 -8.77 11.95 1.96
C ARG A 28 -7.98 10.89 1.22
N HIS A 29 -6.86 10.50 1.81
CA HIS A 29 -6.04 9.37 1.39
C HIS A 29 -6.35 8.15 2.26
N THR A 30 -6.43 6.97 1.64
CA THR A 30 -6.51 5.68 2.33
C THR A 30 -5.47 4.76 1.75
N LEU A 31 -4.88 3.90 2.57
CA LEU A 31 -3.81 2.98 2.16
C LEU A 31 -4.13 1.54 2.54
N ALA A 32 -3.64 0.61 1.72
CA ALA A 32 -3.69 -0.82 2.00
C ALA A 32 -2.29 -1.39 1.78
N VAL A 33 -1.82 -2.13 2.78
CA VAL A 33 -0.53 -2.82 2.72
C VAL A 33 -0.79 -4.30 2.48
N THR A 34 -0.01 -4.91 1.59
CA THR A 34 -0.16 -6.33 1.25
C THR A 34 1.19 -6.99 1.06
N ARG A 35 1.28 -8.28 1.40
CA ARG A 35 2.39 -9.16 1.08
C ARG A 35 2.02 -10.05 -0.09
N LEU A 36 2.86 -10.08 -1.11
CA LEU A 36 2.79 -11.00 -2.23
C LEU A 36 3.39 -12.35 -1.84
N PHE A 37 2.72 -13.42 -2.23
CA PHE A 37 3.23 -14.77 -2.08
C PHE A 37 2.78 -15.61 -3.27
N ARG A 38 3.50 -16.70 -3.55
CA ARG A 38 3.08 -17.68 -4.57
C ARG A 38 2.25 -18.77 -3.92
N ASN A 39 1.17 -19.15 -4.59
CA ASN A 39 0.38 -20.33 -4.29
C ASN A 39 0.26 -21.15 -5.58
N GLY A 40 1.16 -22.13 -5.73
CA GLY A 40 1.44 -22.76 -7.02
C GLY A 40 1.96 -21.72 -8.03
N ASP A 41 1.37 -21.70 -9.22
CA ASP A 41 1.73 -20.78 -10.29
C ASP A 41 1.06 -19.41 -10.19
N VAL A 42 0.23 -19.20 -9.16
CA VAL A 42 -0.55 -17.97 -8.99
C VAL A 42 0.03 -17.10 -7.88
N TRP A 43 0.30 -15.84 -8.21
CA TRP A 43 0.59 -14.82 -7.21
C TRP A 43 -0.68 -14.40 -6.48
N LYS A 44 -0.61 -14.38 -5.15
CA LYS A 44 -1.69 -13.94 -4.26
C LYS A 44 -1.19 -12.85 -3.32
N GLU A 45 -2.16 -12.15 -2.72
CA GLU A 45 -1.93 -11.09 -1.74
C GLU A 45 -2.44 -11.52 -0.37
N SER A 46 -1.73 -11.12 0.67
CA SER A 46 -2.08 -11.34 2.07
C SER A 46 -2.00 -10.02 2.84
N SER A 47 -2.88 -9.84 3.82
CA SER A 47 -2.80 -8.79 4.84
C SER A 47 -2.14 -9.28 6.14
N ARG A 48 -1.58 -10.49 6.13
CA ARG A 48 -0.80 -11.06 7.24
C ARG A 48 0.70 -10.87 6.98
N PHE A 49 1.42 -10.48 8.02
CA PHE A 49 2.83 -10.15 7.98
C PHE A 49 3.59 -10.91 9.07
N GLY A 50 4.82 -11.32 8.75
CA GLY A 50 5.74 -11.92 9.72
C GLY A 50 6.67 -10.90 10.35
N ARG A 51 7.50 -11.36 11.30
CA ARG A 51 8.53 -10.53 11.96
C ARG A 51 9.46 -9.84 10.94
N ASP A 52 9.88 -10.57 9.92
CA ASP A 52 10.86 -10.07 8.93
C ASP A 52 10.26 -9.06 7.95
N ASP A 53 8.93 -8.92 7.93
CA ASP A 53 8.25 -7.89 7.16
C ASP A 53 8.33 -6.52 7.82
N ILE A 54 8.54 -6.46 9.14
CA ILE A 54 8.44 -5.24 9.93
C ILE A 54 9.37 -4.12 9.41
N PRO A 55 10.66 -4.36 9.14
CA PRO A 55 11.55 -3.31 8.63
C PRO A 55 11.07 -2.74 7.28
N LEU A 56 10.57 -3.62 6.41
CA LEU A 56 10.12 -3.23 5.08
C LEU A 56 8.76 -2.52 5.12
N LEU A 57 7.85 -2.96 5.99
CA LEU A 57 6.60 -2.28 6.28
C LEU A 57 6.85 -0.84 6.74
N ARG A 58 7.78 -0.63 7.69
CA ARG A 58 8.14 0.71 8.16
C ARG A 58 8.63 1.58 7.00
N LEU A 59 9.57 1.07 6.21
CA LEU A 59 10.11 1.80 5.05
C LEU A 59 9.00 2.21 4.07
N LEU A 60 8.14 1.26 3.67
CA LEU A 60 7.07 1.59 2.71
C LEU A 60 6.03 2.55 3.30
N LEU A 61 5.73 2.46 4.59
CA LEU A 61 4.80 3.38 5.24
C LEU A 61 5.39 4.79 5.34
N ASP A 62 6.69 4.92 5.61
CA ASP A 62 7.41 6.21 5.60
C ASP A 62 7.42 6.83 4.19
N GLU A 63 7.65 6.02 3.15
CA GLU A 63 7.56 6.46 1.75
C GLU A 63 6.13 6.87 1.37
N ALA A 64 5.13 6.09 1.78
CA ALA A 64 3.72 6.39 1.53
C ALA A 64 3.28 7.68 2.24
N HIS A 65 3.72 7.89 3.48
CA HIS A 65 3.49 9.13 4.21
C HIS A 65 4.07 10.32 3.46
N THR A 66 5.33 10.22 3.03
CA THR A 66 6.00 11.28 2.27
C THR A 66 5.27 11.60 0.97
N TRP A 67 4.81 10.57 0.26
CA TRP A 67 4.01 10.75 -0.95
C TRP A 67 2.68 11.44 -0.67
N ILE A 68 1.95 11.00 0.36
CA ILE A 68 0.67 11.61 0.77
C ILE A 68 0.88 13.08 1.12
N PHE A 69 1.90 13.41 1.91
CA PHE A 69 2.20 14.78 2.33
C PHE A 69 2.45 15.70 1.12
N ARG A 70 3.16 15.20 0.09
CA ARG A 70 3.43 15.95 -1.15
C ARG A 70 2.21 16.06 -2.08
N ASN A 71 1.17 15.26 -1.88
CA ASN A 71 0.02 15.13 -2.79
C ASN A 71 -1.34 15.38 -2.09
N SER A 72 -1.31 15.98 -0.89
CA SER A 72 -2.50 16.37 -0.11
C SER A 72 -2.89 17.81 -0.33
#